data_AF-A0A3R7W849-F1
#
_entry.id   AF-A0A3R7W849-F1
#
_cell.length_a   1.000
_cell.length_b   1.000
_cell.length_c   1.000
_cell.angle_alpha   90.00
_cell.angle_beta   90.00
_cell.angle_gamma   90.00
#
_symmetry.space_group_name_H-M   'P 1'
#
loop_
_entity.id
_entity.type
_entity.pdbx_description
1 polymer ?
#
loop_
_entity_poly.entity_id
_entity_poly.type
_entity_poly.pdbx_seq_one_letter_code
_entity_poly.pdbx_strand_id
1 'polypeptide(L)'
;MSITAAEVNKLRKQTGAGMMDCKKALTEAEGDFDKAIEILRLKGQKVAAKRGDRETSEGAVLATANAAGDFGVLVSLNCETDFVAKNDEFVGVATNIMNVALEGSITDKAALLAAGYPGEGISIEEKITEQIGKIGEKIEVGSFLTLNAAHVAAYIHPGNRLATLVGFSANVGDGGRDVAMQAAAMAPVALNEDSIPADLIEKEKAIGKELAIQEGKPEEMADRIAEGRLKKWFKEATLVNQAFIKDSKVNVAQYVQSLNGDATVTGFCRGALD
;
A
#
# COMPACT_ATOMS: atom_id res chain seq x y z
N MET A 1 34.06 -33.77 -0.77
CA MET A 1 33.33 -34.27 -1.97
C MET A 1 33.35 -33.20 -3.05
N SER A 2 33.43 -33.55 -4.34
CA SER A 2 33.34 -32.57 -5.41
C SER A 2 31.87 -32.23 -5.69
N ILE A 3 31.43 -31.03 -5.34
CA ILE A 3 30.08 -30.54 -5.67
C ILE A 3 29.93 -30.44 -7.19
N THR A 4 28.95 -31.14 -7.76
CA THR A 4 28.69 -31.17 -9.19
C THR A 4 27.85 -29.98 -9.66
N ALA A 5 27.98 -29.60 -10.94
CA ALA A 5 27.14 -28.55 -11.53
C ALA A 5 25.64 -28.87 -11.46
N ALA A 6 25.27 -30.16 -11.52
CA ALA A 6 23.90 -30.61 -11.40
C ALA A 6 23.33 -30.36 -9.99
N GLU A 7 24.10 -30.63 -8.94
CA GLU A 7 23.70 -30.37 -7.55
C GLU A 7 23.54 -28.86 -7.30
N VAL A 8 24.48 -28.05 -7.78
CA VAL A 8 24.37 -26.58 -7.69
C VAL A 8 23.10 -26.09 -8.39
N ASN A 9 22.81 -26.59 -9.59
CA ASN A 9 21.61 -26.20 -10.34
C ASN A 9 20.32 -26.69 -9.66
N LYS A 10 20.35 -27.87 -9.01
CA LYS A 10 19.22 -28.38 -8.22
C LYS A 10 18.93 -27.45 -7.04
N LEU A 11 19.94 -27.10 -6.25
CA LEU A 11 19.77 -26.18 -5.12
C LEU A 11 19.30 -24.80 -5.59
N ARG A 12 19.85 -24.29 -6.70
CA ARG A 12 19.41 -23.03 -7.32
C ARG A 12 17.94 -23.07 -7.74
N LYS A 13 17.48 -24.18 -8.33
CA LYS A 13 16.07 -24.32 -8.70
C LYS A 13 15.14 -24.38 -7.49
N GLN A 14 15.60 -24.98 -6.39
CA GLN A 14 14.82 -25.08 -5.15
C GLN A 14 14.75 -23.76 -4.39
N THR A 15 15.85 -23.00 -4.32
CA THR A 15 15.97 -21.81 -3.48
C THR A 15 15.86 -20.49 -4.25
N GLY A 16 16.02 -20.54 -5.57
CA GLY A 16 16.14 -19.35 -6.41
C GLY A 16 17.44 -18.55 -6.25
N ALA A 17 18.32 -18.92 -5.31
CA ALA A 17 19.53 -18.16 -5.01
C ALA A 17 20.55 -18.13 -6.16
N GLY A 18 21.47 -17.17 -6.11
CA GLY A 18 22.53 -17.01 -7.11
C GLY A 18 23.38 -18.29 -7.29
N MET A 19 23.80 -18.58 -8.53
CA MET A 19 24.54 -19.81 -8.86
C MET A 19 25.79 -20.02 -7.99
N MET A 20 26.58 -18.95 -7.81
CA MET A 20 27.79 -19.01 -6.99
C MET A 20 27.50 -19.15 -5.50
N ASP A 21 26.34 -18.67 -5.05
CA ASP A 21 25.92 -18.78 -3.66
C ASP A 21 25.47 -20.20 -3.34
N CYS A 22 24.71 -20.82 -4.25
CA CYS A 22 24.37 -22.24 -4.16
C CYS A 22 25.63 -23.11 -4.13
N LYS A 23 26.62 -22.80 -4.99
CA LYS A 23 27.88 -23.55 -5.02
C LYS A 23 28.64 -23.41 -3.70
N LYS A 24 28.78 -22.20 -3.18
CA LYS A 24 29.46 -21.92 -1.89
C LYS A 24 28.74 -22.61 -0.73
N ALA A 25 27.41 -22.48 -0.66
CA ALA A 25 26.59 -23.11 0.38
C ALA A 25 26.73 -24.64 0.37
N LEU A 26 26.65 -25.28 -0.80
CA LEU A 26 26.87 -26.73 -0.92
C LEU A 26 28.31 -27.14 -0.55
N THR A 27 29.28 -26.29 -0.83
CA THR A 27 30.69 -26.57 -0.50
C THR A 27 30.89 -26.52 1.03
N GLU A 28 30.33 -25.50 1.69
CA GLU A 28 30.38 -25.34 3.16
C GLU A 28 29.51 -26.37 3.90
N ALA A 29 28.42 -26.81 3.28
CA ALA A 29 27.58 -27.89 3.77
C ALA A 29 28.12 -29.30 3.44
N GLU A 30 29.29 -29.40 2.79
CA GLU A 30 29.88 -30.67 2.36
C GLU A 30 28.95 -31.54 1.48
N GLY A 31 28.04 -30.91 0.75
CA GLY A 31 27.05 -31.55 -0.12
C GLY A 31 25.68 -31.79 0.52
N ASP A 32 25.51 -31.47 1.80
CA ASP A 32 24.22 -31.54 2.49
C ASP A 32 23.28 -30.42 2.00
N PHE A 33 22.14 -30.78 1.44
CA PHE A 33 21.18 -29.83 0.86
C PHE A 33 20.43 -29.03 1.93
N ASP A 34 20.03 -29.66 3.02
CA ASP A 34 19.24 -29.00 4.07
C ASP A 34 20.13 -27.97 4.80
N LYS A 35 21.37 -28.37 5.11
CA LYS A 35 22.37 -27.45 5.67
C LYS A 35 22.75 -26.35 4.68
N ALA A 36 22.83 -26.62 3.37
CA ALA A 36 23.08 -25.58 2.37
C ALA A 36 21.94 -24.56 2.30
N ILE A 37 20.69 -24.99 2.44
CA ILE A 37 19.52 -24.10 2.53
C ILE A 37 19.61 -23.21 3.76
N GLU A 38 19.96 -23.77 4.92
CA GLU A 38 20.18 -22.99 6.15
C GLU A 38 21.29 -21.94 5.98
N ILE A 39 22.40 -22.29 5.33
CA ILE A 39 23.51 -21.36 5.04
C ILE A 39 23.04 -20.23 4.13
N LEU A 40 22.26 -20.53 3.09
CA LEU A 40 21.68 -19.51 2.20
C LEU A 40 20.75 -18.58 2.97
N ARG A 41 19.94 -19.11 3.90
CA ARG A 41 19.05 -18.32 4.75
C ARG A 41 19.82 -17.37 5.66
N LEU A 42 20.84 -17.87 6.37
CA LEU A 42 21.73 -17.06 7.20
C LEU A 42 22.46 -15.99 6.38
N LYS A 43 22.84 -16.31 5.14
CA LYS A 43 23.40 -15.32 4.23
C LYS A 43 22.38 -14.24 3.85
N GLY A 44 21.13 -14.61 3.54
CA GLY A 44 20.03 -13.67 3.28
C GLY A 44 19.84 -12.67 4.42
N GLN A 45 19.80 -13.16 5.66
CA GLN A 45 19.75 -12.33 6.88
C GLN A 45 20.92 -11.33 6.95
N LYS A 46 22.15 -11.77 6.63
CA LYS A 46 23.32 -10.87 6.60
C LYS A 46 23.21 -9.81 5.50
N VAL A 47 22.62 -10.13 4.35
CA VAL A 47 22.39 -9.16 3.27
C VAL A 47 21.33 -8.15 3.69
N ALA A 48 20.22 -8.61 4.27
CA ALA A 48 19.17 -7.75 4.81
C ALA A 48 19.72 -6.77 5.85
N ALA A 49 20.48 -7.26 6.83
CA ALA A 49 21.10 -6.43 7.86
C ALA A 49 22.04 -5.36 7.29
N LYS A 50 22.78 -5.66 6.21
CA LYS A 50 23.67 -4.69 5.53
C LYS A 50 22.95 -3.67 4.67
N ARG A 51 21.67 -3.90 4.37
CA ARG A 51 20.87 -3.08 3.46
C ARG A 51 19.74 -2.34 4.17
N GLY A 52 19.60 -2.45 5.50
CA GLY A 52 18.54 -1.80 6.26
C GLY A 52 18.39 -0.30 6.00
N ASP A 53 19.51 0.39 5.77
CA ASP A 53 19.58 1.84 5.51
C ASP A 53 19.28 2.22 4.04
N ARG A 54 18.99 1.24 3.16
CA ARG A 54 18.61 1.54 1.77
C ARG A 54 17.19 2.06 1.70
N GLU A 55 16.97 2.98 0.76
CA GLU A 55 15.64 3.48 0.43
C GLU A 55 14.90 2.49 -0.45
N THR A 56 13.59 2.35 -0.23
CA THR A 56 12.69 1.46 -0.99
C THR A 56 11.49 2.24 -1.50
N SER A 57 11.71 3.06 -2.52
CA SER A 57 10.72 3.91 -3.19
C SER A 57 9.96 3.20 -4.33
N GLU A 58 10.35 1.96 -4.65
CA GLU A 58 9.69 1.12 -5.64
C GLU A 58 8.92 -0.02 -4.96
N GLY A 59 8.07 -0.74 -5.70
CA GLY A 59 7.33 -1.88 -5.15
C GLY A 59 5.95 -2.11 -5.75
N ALA A 60 5.13 -2.86 -5.01
CA ALA A 60 3.75 -3.17 -5.37
C ALA A 60 2.81 -2.82 -4.21
N VAL A 61 1.88 -1.89 -4.46
CA VAL A 61 0.77 -1.52 -3.58
C VAL A 61 -0.49 -2.21 -4.08
N LEU A 62 -1.05 -3.08 -3.24
CA LEU A 62 -2.22 -3.89 -3.55
C LEU A 62 -3.32 -3.61 -2.52
N ALA A 63 -4.57 -3.76 -2.95
CA ALA A 63 -5.72 -3.66 -2.06
C ALA A 63 -6.83 -4.63 -2.49
N THR A 64 -7.56 -5.15 -1.51
CA THR A 64 -8.71 -6.03 -1.75
C THR A 64 -9.71 -5.94 -0.59
N ALA A 65 -10.92 -6.44 -0.82
CA ALA A 65 -11.94 -6.67 0.21
C ALA A 65 -12.27 -8.17 0.30
N ASN A 66 -12.71 -8.61 1.47
CA ASN A 66 -13.12 -9.99 1.70
C ASN A 66 -14.42 -10.31 0.95
N ALA A 67 -14.80 -11.59 0.90
CA ALA A 67 -16.00 -12.03 0.19
C ALA A 67 -17.31 -11.47 0.78
N ALA A 68 -17.34 -11.18 2.08
CA ALA A 68 -18.47 -10.52 2.73
C ALA A 68 -18.56 -9.02 2.37
N GLY A 69 -17.46 -8.44 1.89
CA GLY A 69 -17.34 -7.04 1.54
C GLY A 69 -17.28 -6.10 2.74
N ASP A 70 -17.08 -6.58 3.97
CA ASP A 70 -17.10 -5.77 5.19
C ASP A 70 -15.71 -5.44 5.76
N PHE A 71 -14.68 -6.12 5.26
CA PHE A 71 -13.29 -5.91 5.65
C PHE A 71 -12.38 -5.80 4.43
N GLY A 72 -11.56 -4.74 4.38
CA GLY A 72 -10.57 -4.52 3.33
C GLY A 72 -9.16 -4.37 3.86
N VAL A 73 -8.19 -4.79 3.04
CA VAL A 73 -6.76 -4.72 3.31
C VAL A 73 -6.08 -3.99 2.16
N LEU A 74 -5.14 -3.12 2.49
CA LEU A 74 -4.17 -2.52 1.60
C LEU A 74 -2.77 -2.80 2.15
N VAL A 75 -1.90 -3.33 1.30
CA VAL A 75 -0.50 -3.58 1.65
C VAL A 75 0.42 -3.08 0.54
N SER A 76 1.57 -2.52 0.90
CA SER A 76 2.67 -2.33 -0.03
C SER A 76 3.84 -3.24 0.33
N LEU A 77 4.38 -3.93 -0.67
CA LEU A 77 5.69 -4.57 -0.59
C LEU A 77 6.66 -3.71 -1.38
N ASN A 78 7.62 -3.10 -0.68
CA ASN A 78 8.55 -2.14 -1.25
C ASN A 78 9.88 -2.80 -1.60
N CYS A 79 10.55 -2.31 -2.63
CA CYS A 79 11.88 -2.71 -3.09
C CYS A 79 12.71 -1.49 -3.54
N GLU A 80 13.97 -1.70 -3.92
CA GLU A 80 14.87 -0.59 -4.31
C GLU A 80 14.61 -0.16 -5.77
N THR A 81 14.26 -1.09 -6.67
CA THR A 81 14.15 -0.81 -8.11
C THR A 81 12.82 -1.20 -8.75
N ASP A 82 12.49 -0.54 -9.86
CA ASP A 82 11.25 -0.78 -10.61
C ASP A 82 11.28 -2.11 -11.39
N PHE A 83 12.49 -2.62 -11.70
CA PHE A 83 12.67 -3.92 -12.32
C PHE A 83 12.18 -5.06 -11.41
N VAL A 84 12.43 -4.95 -10.10
CA VAL A 84 11.92 -5.92 -9.10
C VAL A 84 10.43 -5.73 -8.90
N ALA A 85 9.97 -4.48 -8.79
CA ALA A 85 8.55 -4.16 -8.59
C ALA A 85 7.61 -4.76 -9.65
N LYS A 86 8.08 -4.85 -10.90
CA LYS A 86 7.34 -5.40 -12.05
C LYS A 86 7.49 -6.91 -12.22
N ASN A 87 8.29 -7.58 -11.40
CA ASN A 87 8.49 -9.02 -11.49
C ASN A 87 7.29 -9.79 -10.94
N ASP A 88 6.74 -10.73 -11.72
CA ASP A 88 5.55 -11.50 -11.34
C ASP A 88 5.72 -12.30 -10.03
N GLU A 89 6.93 -12.79 -9.73
CA GLU A 89 7.20 -13.49 -8.48
C GLU A 89 7.11 -12.53 -7.28
N PHE A 90 7.67 -11.32 -7.42
CA PHE A 90 7.61 -10.29 -6.39
C PHE A 90 6.16 -9.83 -6.13
N VAL A 91 5.40 -9.57 -7.20
CA VAL A 91 3.97 -9.23 -7.10
C VAL A 91 3.16 -10.39 -6.50
N GLY A 92 3.53 -11.64 -6.80
CA GLY A 92 2.97 -12.84 -6.19
C GLY A 92 3.19 -12.90 -4.67
N VAL A 93 4.39 -12.56 -4.20
CA VAL A 93 4.70 -12.46 -2.75
C VAL A 93 3.84 -11.39 -2.10
N ALA A 94 3.75 -10.19 -2.69
CA ALA A 94 2.89 -9.12 -2.17
C ALA A 94 1.42 -9.54 -2.10
N THR A 95 0.93 -10.26 -3.12
CA THR A 95 -0.44 -10.78 -3.18
C THR A 95 -0.71 -11.80 -2.07
N ASN A 96 0.23 -12.72 -1.83
CA ASN A 96 0.08 -13.71 -0.75
C ASN A 96 0.08 -13.05 0.63
N ILE A 97 0.94 -12.05 0.86
CA ILE A 97 0.95 -11.28 2.11
C ILE A 97 -0.39 -10.57 2.33
N MET A 98 -0.94 -9.93 1.29
CA MET A 98 -2.26 -9.29 1.32
C MET A 98 -3.36 -10.30 1.68
N ASN A 99 -3.35 -11.48 1.06
CA ASN A 99 -4.36 -12.52 1.30
C ASN A 99 -4.27 -13.07 2.72
N VAL A 100 -3.07 -13.29 3.25
CA VAL A 100 -2.89 -13.70 4.66
C VAL A 100 -3.49 -12.67 5.61
N ALA A 101 -3.24 -11.38 5.38
CA ALA A 101 -3.84 -10.32 6.17
C ALA A 101 -5.38 -10.31 6.07
N LEU A 102 -5.92 -10.51 4.87
CA LEU A 102 -7.36 -10.52 4.62
C LEU A 102 -8.06 -11.71 5.30
N GLU A 103 -7.55 -12.92 5.08
CA GLU A 103 -8.10 -14.16 5.62
C GLU A 103 -7.98 -14.23 7.15
N GLY A 104 -6.86 -13.74 7.68
CA GLY A 104 -6.64 -13.66 9.12
C GLY A 104 -7.30 -12.47 9.80
N SER A 105 -7.94 -11.56 9.04
CA SER A 105 -8.43 -10.26 9.54
C SER A 105 -7.38 -9.51 10.36
N ILE A 106 -6.12 -9.59 9.93
CA ILE A 106 -4.98 -9.01 10.64
C ILE A 106 -4.99 -7.50 10.42
N THR A 107 -4.87 -6.72 11.50
CA THR A 107 -4.84 -5.26 11.44
C THR A 107 -3.56 -4.65 12.02
N ASP A 108 -2.64 -5.48 12.49
CA ASP A 108 -1.35 -5.07 13.04
C ASP A 108 -0.19 -5.59 12.18
N LYS A 109 0.77 -4.71 11.90
CA LYS A 109 1.89 -5.02 11.00
C LYS A 109 2.85 -6.05 11.59
N ALA A 110 3.09 -6.02 12.90
CA ALA A 110 3.95 -7.01 13.55
C ALA A 110 3.30 -8.41 13.53
N ALA A 111 2.00 -8.48 13.79
CA ALA A 111 1.23 -9.70 13.65
C ALA A 111 1.23 -10.24 12.22
N LEU A 112 1.15 -9.36 11.20
CA LEU A 112 1.26 -9.76 9.80
C LEU A 112 2.64 -10.37 9.49
N LEU A 113 3.71 -9.71 9.92
CA LEU A 113 5.08 -10.20 9.67
C LEU A 113 5.35 -11.56 10.34
N ALA A 114 4.76 -11.80 11.52
CA ALA A 114 4.85 -13.05 12.24
C ALA A 114 3.93 -14.17 11.70
N ALA A 115 2.94 -13.84 10.85
CA ALA A 115 2.03 -14.83 10.30
C ALA A 115 2.73 -15.77 9.31
N GLY A 116 2.19 -16.98 9.15
CA GLY A 116 2.75 -17.99 8.25
C GLY A 116 2.58 -17.60 6.78
N TYR A 117 3.66 -17.74 6.01
CA TYR A 117 3.61 -17.62 4.56
C TYR A 117 3.00 -18.89 3.95
N PRO A 118 2.01 -18.77 3.04
CA PRO A 118 1.28 -19.93 2.54
C PRO A 118 2.18 -20.98 1.88
N GLY A 119 2.03 -22.23 2.32
CA GLY A 119 2.68 -23.40 1.70
C GLY A 119 4.16 -23.62 2.02
N GLU A 120 4.82 -22.74 2.78
CA GLU A 120 6.27 -22.81 3.00
C GLU A 120 6.70 -23.04 4.46
N GLY A 121 5.77 -23.05 5.41
CA GLY A 121 6.07 -23.37 6.83
C GLY A 121 6.98 -22.36 7.54
N ILE A 122 7.20 -21.20 6.93
CA ILE A 122 7.97 -20.06 7.44
C ILE A 122 7.06 -18.86 7.66
N SER A 123 7.50 -17.87 8.42
CA SER A 123 6.80 -16.59 8.57
C SER A 123 6.92 -15.69 7.32
N ILE A 124 6.06 -14.67 7.23
CA ILE A 124 6.17 -13.62 6.20
C ILE A 124 7.51 -12.87 6.31
N GLU A 125 7.98 -12.58 7.52
CA GLU A 125 9.28 -11.94 7.75
C GLU A 125 10.44 -12.80 7.21
N GLU A 126 10.39 -14.10 7.44
CA GLU A 126 11.38 -15.04 6.89
C GLU A 126 11.29 -15.12 5.37
N LYS A 127 10.08 -15.10 4.80
CA LYS A 127 9.90 -15.07 3.35
C LYS A 127 10.51 -13.81 2.73
N ILE A 128 10.28 -12.64 3.33
CA ILE A 128 10.89 -11.38 2.87
C ILE A 128 12.42 -11.48 2.93
N THR A 129 12.97 -12.04 4.01
CA THR A 129 14.41 -12.23 4.16
C THR A 129 15.00 -13.17 3.10
N GLU A 130 14.28 -14.24 2.74
CA GLU A 130 14.64 -15.10 1.62
C GLU A 130 14.67 -14.33 0.29
N GLN A 131 13.63 -13.53 0.02
CA GLN A 131 13.54 -12.71 -1.18
C GLN A 131 14.69 -11.70 -1.25
N ILE A 132 15.08 -11.07 -0.14
CA ILE A 132 16.27 -10.21 -0.07
C ILE A 132 17.55 -10.98 -0.43
N GLY A 133 17.71 -12.21 0.07
CA GLY A 133 18.86 -13.06 -0.25
C GLY A 133 18.92 -13.46 -1.73
N LYS A 134 17.76 -13.66 -2.35
CA LYS A 134 17.60 -14.06 -3.76
C LYS A 134 17.78 -12.89 -4.72
N ILE A 135 17.10 -11.78 -4.46
CA ILE A 135 17.04 -10.59 -5.33
C ILE A 135 18.26 -9.69 -5.09
N GLY A 136 18.73 -9.61 -3.84
CA GLY A 136 19.85 -8.77 -3.47
C GLY A 136 19.49 -7.29 -3.32
N GLU A 137 18.21 -6.96 -3.13
CA GLU A 137 17.70 -5.63 -2.78
C GLU A 137 17.07 -5.66 -1.38
N LYS A 138 16.99 -4.52 -0.71
CA LYS A 138 16.12 -4.36 0.47
C LYS A 138 14.67 -4.54 0.02
N ILE A 139 13.94 -5.37 0.76
CA ILE A 139 12.51 -5.60 0.58
C ILE A 139 11.86 -5.48 1.94
N GLU A 140 10.75 -4.75 2.01
CA GLU A 140 10.01 -4.61 3.26
C GLU A 140 8.52 -4.40 3.00
N VAL A 141 7.69 -4.77 3.96
CA VAL A 141 6.29 -4.30 3.98
C VAL A 141 6.33 -2.80 4.29
N GLY A 142 5.79 -1.97 3.42
CA GLY A 142 5.65 -0.53 3.62
C GLY A 142 4.33 -0.20 4.32
N SER A 143 3.40 0.38 3.56
CA SER A 143 2.04 0.68 3.99
C SER A 143 1.30 -0.61 4.32
N PHE A 144 0.63 -0.64 5.46
CA PHE A 144 -0.31 -1.69 5.82
C PHE A 144 -1.53 -1.03 6.49
N LEU A 145 -2.64 -0.99 5.77
CA LEU A 145 -3.86 -0.30 6.17
C LEU A 145 -5.03 -1.26 6.06
N THR A 146 -5.99 -1.15 6.97
CA THR A 146 -7.20 -1.96 6.96
C THR A 146 -8.41 -1.09 7.17
N LEU A 147 -9.58 -1.53 6.69
CA LEU A 147 -10.82 -0.79 6.81
C LEU A 147 -11.99 -1.74 7.05
N ASN A 148 -12.81 -1.42 8.05
CA ASN A 148 -14.07 -2.10 8.33
C ASN A 148 -15.25 -1.18 7.98
N ALA A 149 -16.25 -1.71 7.29
CA ALA A 149 -17.49 -0.99 6.98
C ALA A 149 -18.62 -1.98 6.64
N ALA A 150 -19.84 -1.49 6.43
CA ALA A 150 -20.92 -2.36 5.93
C ALA A 150 -20.69 -2.81 4.48
N HIS A 151 -19.93 -2.03 3.72
CA HIS A 151 -19.41 -2.39 2.40
C HIS A 151 -18.06 -1.69 2.18
N VAL A 152 -17.06 -2.39 1.67
CA VAL A 152 -15.72 -1.90 1.39
C VAL A 152 -15.41 -2.15 -0.08
N ALA A 153 -15.05 -1.08 -0.79
CA ALA A 153 -14.56 -1.17 -2.15
C ALA A 153 -13.05 -0.91 -2.19
N ALA A 154 -12.33 -1.72 -2.98
CA ALA A 154 -10.91 -1.58 -3.23
C ALA A 154 -10.65 -1.13 -4.67
N TYR A 155 -9.58 -0.36 -4.86
CA TYR A 155 -9.09 0.00 -6.19
C TYR A 155 -7.56 -0.01 -6.21
N ILE A 156 -6.98 -0.70 -7.20
CA ILE A 156 -5.55 -0.67 -7.49
C ILE A 156 -5.38 0.11 -8.78
N HIS A 157 -4.58 1.18 -8.75
CA HIS A 157 -4.27 1.95 -9.93
C HIS A 157 -3.29 1.17 -10.83
N PRO A 158 -3.46 1.19 -12.18
CA PRO A 158 -2.57 0.48 -13.09
C PRO A 158 -1.09 0.78 -12.82
N GLY A 159 -0.28 -0.27 -12.74
CA GLY A 159 1.15 -0.19 -12.41
C GLY A 159 1.48 -0.43 -10.93
N ASN A 160 0.49 -0.76 -10.08
CA ASN A 160 0.68 -1.18 -8.68
C ASN A 160 1.47 -0.17 -7.81
N ARG A 161 1.43 1.12 -8.12
CA ARG A 161 2.10 2.16 -7.30
C ARG A 161 1.17 2.84 -6.30
N LEU A 162 -0.14 2.60 -6.42
CA LEU A 162 -1.18 3.29 -5.68
C LEU A 162 -2.39 2.38 -5.55
N ALA A 163 -2.92 2.27 -4.33
CA ALA A 163 -4.19 1.62 -4.10
C ALA A 163 -5.01 2.38 -3.05
N THR A 164 -6.31 2.11 -3.05
CA THR A 164 -7.27 2.72 -2.13
C THR A 164 -8.29 1.71 -1.63
N LEU A 165 -8.76 1.94 -0.40
CA LEU A 165 -9.95 1.32 0.18
C LEU A 165 -10.96 2.44 0.49
N VAL A 166 -12.25 2.20 0.27
CA VAL A 166 -13.32 3.11 0.68
C VAL A 166 -14.43 2.29 1.34
N GLY A 167 -14.84 2.73 2.52
CA GLY A 167 -15.91 2.13 3.32
C GLY A 167 -17.21 2.90 3.16
N PHE A 168 -18.32 2.17 3.18
CA PHE A 168 -19.67 2.70 3.04
C PHE A 168 -20.59 2.17 4.14
N SER A 169 -21.62 2.95 4.47
CA SER A 169 -22.62 2.57 5.47
C SER A 169 -23.62 1.51 4.98
N ALA A 170 -23.65 1.24 3.67
CA ALA A 170 -24.45 0.21 3.03
C ALA A 170 -23.80 -0.26 1.72
N ASN A 171 -24.30 -1.36 1.15
CA ASN A 171 -23.84 -1.84 -0.15
C ASN A 171 -24.21 -0.84 -1.26
N VAL A 172 -23.20 -0.38 -2.01
CA VAL A 172 -23.33 0.61 -3.11
C VAL A 172 -23.00 0.02 -4.49
N GLY A 173 -22.88 -1.30 -4.58
CA GLY A 173 -22.53 -2.03 -5.80
C GLY A 173 -21.23 -1.55 -6.44
N ASP A 174 -21.18 -1.64 -7.77
CA ASP A 174 -19.99 -1.28 -8.57
C ASP A 174 -19.59 0.20 -8.43
N GLY A 175 -20.53 1.07 -8.05
CA GLY A 175 -20.24 2.49 -7.83
C GLY A 175 -19.26 2.73 -6.68
N GLY A 176 -19.13 1.79 -5.73
CA GLY A 176 -18.12 1.87 -4.68
C GLY A 176 -16.69 1.88 -5.23
N ARG A 177 -16.43 1.09 -6.29
CA ARG A 177 -15.11 1.05 -6.96
C ARG A 177 -14.79 2.37 -7.64
N ASP A 178 -15.80 3.07 -8.14
CA ASP A 178 -15.61 4.39 -8.76
C ASP A 178 -15.22 5.46 -7.73
N VAL A 179 -15.76 5.39 -6.51
CA VAL A 179 -15.35 6.26 -5.41
C VAL A 179 -13.94 5.89 -4.92
N ALA A 180 -13.58 4.61 -4.90
CA ALA A 180 -12.20 4.21 -4.60
C ALA A 180 -11.21 4.75 -5.64
N MET A 181 -11.58 4.73 -6.93
CA MET A 181 -10.81 5.37 -8.01
C MET A 181 -10.71 6.90 -7.84
N GLN A 182 -11.80 7.57 -7.45
CA GLN A 182 -11.80 9.00 -7.11
C GLN A 182 -10.77 9.30 -6.01
N ALA A 183 -10.79 8.54 -4.90
CA ALA A 183 -9.84 8.72 -3.81
C ALA A 183 -8.38 8.53 -4.24
N ALA A 184 -8.14 7.60 -5.19
CA ALA A 184 -6.82 7.40 -5.75
C ALA A 184 -6.36 8.63 -6.55
N ALA A 185 -7.21 9.11 -7.47
CA ALA A 185 -6.89 10.19 -8.41
C ALA A 185 -6.81 11.57 -7.75
N MET A 186 -7.74 11.89 -6.85
CA MET A 186 -7.87 13.23 -6.27
C MET A 186 -7.12 13.42 -4.96
N ALA A 187 -6.56 12.34 -4.39
CA ALA A 187 -5.75 12.36 -3.16
C ALA A 187 -6.35 13.26 -2.05
N PRO A 188 -7.61 13.03 -1.64
CA PRO A 188 -8.22 13.81 -0.57
C PRO A 188 -7.37 13.73 0.71
N VAL A 189 -7.28 14.85 1.40
CA VAL A 189 -6.59 14.99 2.70
C VAL A 189 -7.40 14.34 3.81
N ALA A 190 -8.74 14.44 3.73
CA ALA A 190 -9.64 13.94 4.77
C ALA A 190 -10.96 13.42 4.17
N LEU A 191 -11.78 12.78 5.00
CA LEU A 191 -13.09 12.28 4.56
C LEU A 191 -14.04 13.47 4.32
N ASN A 192 -14.13 14.35 5.32
CA ASN A 192 -14.98 15.53 5.41
C ASN A 192 -14.24 16.63 6.20
N GLU A 193 -14.85 17.81 6.35
CA GLU A 193 -14.26 18.95 7.04
C GLU A 193 -13.95 18.66 8.51
N ASP A 194 -14.83 17.91 9.19
CA ASP A 194 -14.68 17.56 10.61
C ASP A 194 -13.47 16.65 10.87
N SER A 195 -12.99 15.98 9.83
CA SER A 195 -11.83 15.09 9.88
C SER A 195 -10.51 15.80 9.57
N ILE A 196 -10.54 17.11 9.30
CA ILE A 196 -9.33 17.90 9.04
C ILE A 196 -8.78 18.46 10.37
N PRO A 197 -7.48 18.31 10.66
CA PRO A 197 -6.84 18.95 11.81
C PRO A 197 -7.03 20.47 11.81
N ALA A 198 -7.41 21.03 12.95
CA ALA A 198 -7.71 22.46 13.08
C ALA A 198 -6.52 23.37 12.73
N ASP A 199 -5.29 22.93 13.04
CA ASP A 199 -4.06 23.63 12.68
C ASP A 199 -3.85 23.71 11.17
N LEU A 200 -4.24 22.67 10.43
CA LEU A 200 -4.20 22.69 8.96
C LEU A 200 -5.25 23.66 8.39
N ILE A 201 -6.46 23.68 8.96
CA ILE A 201 -7.52 24.64 8.57
C ILE A 201 -7.03 26.08 8.76
N GLU A 202 -6.47 26.39 9.93
CA GLU A 202 -5.95 27.73 10.23
C GLU A 202 -4.77 28.10 9.31
N LYS A 203 -3.89 27.15 9.03
CA LYS A 203 -2.78 27.35 8.09
C LYS A 203 -3.28 27.69 6.68
N GLU A 204 -4.24 26.92 6.15
CA GLU A 204 -4.82 27.17 4.82
C GLU A 204 -5.58 28.50 4.77
N LYS A 205 -6.28 28.87 5.85
CA LYS A 205 -6.91 30.19 5.97
C LYS A 205 -5.89 31.32 5.95
N ALA A 206 -4.79 31.19 6.69
CA ALA A 206 -3.71 32.17 6.70
C ALA A 206 -3.06 32.32 5.32
N ILE A 207 -2.80 31.21 4.63
CA ILE A 207 -2.31 31.22 3.24
C ILE A 207 -3.30 31.95 2.32
N GLY A 208 -4.59 31.64 2.43
CA GLY A 208 -5.64 32.30 1.66
C GLY A 208 -5.69 33.81 1.87
N LYS A 209 -5.48 34.27 3.11
CA LYS A 209 -5.43 35.70 3.47
C LYS A 209 -4.20 36.38 2.86
N GLU A 210 -3.03 35.78 3.05
CA GLU A 210 -1.76 36.30 2.54
C GLU A 210 -1.81 36.45 1.01
N LEU A 211 -2.30 35.43 0.30
CA LEU A 211 -2.46 35.49 -1.15
C LEU A 211 -3.42 36.62 -1.59
N ALA A 212 -4.51 36.85 -0.85
CA ALA A 212 -5.43 37.94 -1.16
C ALA A 212 -4.76 39.31 -1.01
N ILE A 213 -3.93 39.50 0.02
CA ILE A 213 -3.17 40.74 0.23
C ILE A 213 -2.14 40.94 -0.90
N GLN A 214 -1.41 39.88 -1.28
CA GLN A 214 -0.44 39.91 -2.39
C GLN A 214 -1.09 40.24 -3.74
N GLU A 215 -2.34 39.84 -3.94
CA GLU A 215 -3.17 40.23 -5.10
C GLU A 215 -3.70 41.67 -5.03
N GLY A 216 -3.27 42.47 -4.04
CA GLY A 216 -3.63 43.88 -3.88
C GLY A 216 -5.03 44.10 -3.30
N LYS A 217 -5.62 43.10 -2.64
CA LYS A 217 -6.93 43.25 -1.98
C LYS A 217 -6.77 43.97 -0.63
N PRO A 218 -7.72 44.85 -0.24
CA PRO A 218 -7.69 45.48 1.07
C PRO A 218 -7.72 44.44 2.21
N GLU A 219 -7.00 44.71 3.29
CA GLU A 219 -6.88 43.81 4.44
C GLU A 219 -8.26 43.47 5.05
N GLU A 220 -9.15 44.44 5.15
CA GLU A 220 -10.53 44.26 5.62
C GLU A 220 -11.36 43.29 4.75
N MET A 221 -11.00 43.14 3.46
CA MET A 221 -11.63 42.16 2.55
C MET A 221 -10.88 40.83 2.52
N ALA A 222 -9.61 40.80 2.95
CA ALA A 222 -8.75 39.63 2.85
C ALA A 222 -9.27 38.46 3.70
N ASP A 223 -9.81 38.73 4.89
CA ASP A 223 -10.40 37.70 5.76
C ASP A 223 -11.61 37.02 5.09
N ARG A 224 -12.52 37.81 4.50
CA ARG A 224 -13.68 37.28 3.79
C ARG A 224 -13.30 36.50 2.53
N ILE A 225 -12.24 36.94 1.84
CA ILE A 225 -11.70 36.21 0.67
C ILE A 225 -11.07 34.89 1.11
N ALA A 226 -10.32 34.90 2.20
CA ALA A 226 -9.71 33.70 2.78
C ALA A 226 -10.76 32.66 3.15
N GLU A 227 -11.88 33.06 3.77
CA GLU A 227 -13.00 32.15 4.06
C GLU A 227 -13.60 31.53 2.78
N GLY A 228 -13.73 32.31 1.71
CA GLY A 228 -14.18 31.80 0.41
C GLY A 228 -13.22 30.79 -0.20
N ARG A 229 -11.90 31.05 -0.10
CA ARG A 229 -10.85 30.12 -0.55
C ARG A 229 -10.83 28.85 0.28
N LEU A 230 -10.98 28.96 1.59
CA LEU A 230 -11.05 27.81 2.49
C LEU A 230 -12.25 26.92 2.17
N LYS A 231 -13.43 27.50 1.91
CA LYS A 231 -14.61 26.74 1.44
C LYS A 231 -14.37 26.02 0.11
N LYS A 232 -13.60 26.62 -0.80
CA LYS A 232 -13.21 25.96 -2.06
C LYS A 232 -12.23 24.83 -1.78
N TRP A 233 -11.24 25.06 -0.92
CA TRP A 233 -10.26 24.07 -0.52
C TRP A 233 -10.92 22.84 0.11
N PHE A 234 -11.93 23.00 0.98
CA PHE A 234 -12.67 21.86 1.52
C PHE A 234 -13.28 20.97 0.43
N LYS A 235 -13.79 21.55 -0.66
CA LYS A 235 -14.31 20.78 -1.82
C LYS A 235 -13.23 20.03 -2.58
N GLU A 236 -11.96 20.40 -2.44
CA GLU A 236 -10.83 19.73 -3.09
C GLU A 236 -10.15 18.75 -2.12
N ALA A 237 -10.08 19.10 -0.84
CA ALA A 237 -9.35 18.38 0.19
C ALA A 237 -10.16 17.25 0.85
N THR A 238 -11.49 17.25 0.74
CA THR A 238 -12.33 16.24 1.40
C THR A 238 -13.02 15.32 0.41
N LEU A 239 -12.91 14.01 0.61
CA LEU A 239 -13.44 13.01 -0.31
C LEU A 239 -14.92 13.24 -0.61
N VAL A 240 -15.75 13.47 0.42
CA VAL A 240 -17.21 13.54 0.25
C VAL A 240 -17.67 14.79 -0.50
N ASN A 241 -16.89 15.89 -0.45
CA ASN A 241 -17.25 17.16 -1.10
C ASN A 241 -16.63 17.34 -2.48
N GLN A 242 -15.67 16.50 -2.86
CA GLN A 242 -15.09 16.52 -4.21
C GLN A 242 -16.15 16.34 -5.27
N ALA A 243 -16.05 17.14 -6.34
CA ALA A 243 -16.77 16.90 -7.57
C ALA A 243 -16.38 15.51 -8.10
N PHE A 244 -17.37 14.71 -8.47
CA PHE A 244 -17.14 13.34 -8.90
C PHE A 244 -16.51 13.31 -10.30
N ILE A 245 -15.39 12.59 -10.47
CA ILE A 245 -14.60 12.59 -11.71
C ILE A 245 -15.42 12.20 -12.94
N LYS A 246 -16.41 11.30 -12.79
CA LYS A 246 -17.23 10.84 -13.90
C LYS A 246 -18.46 11.72 -14.17
N ASP A 247 -18.86 12.55 -13.21
CA ASP A 247 -19.92 13.55 -13.37
C ASP A 247 -19.68 14.74 -12.43
N SER A 248 -19.11 15.81 -12.97
CA SER A 248 -18.74 17.00 -12.20
C SER A 248 -19.95 17.82 -11.72
N LYS A 249 -21.18 17.44 -12.06
CA LYS A 249 -22.40 18.10 -11.57
C LYS A 249 -22.77 17.68 -10.15
N VAL A 250 -22.26 16.55 -9.68
CA VAL A 250 -22.51 16.03 -8.34
C VAL A 250 -21.20 15.86 -7.58
N ASN A 251 -21.25 15.93 -6.25
CA ASN A 251 -20.13 15.53 -5.42
C ASN A 251 -20.19 14.03 -5.08
N VAL A 252 -19.12 13.51 -4.47
CA VAL A 252 -19.03 12.10 -4.08
C VAL A 252 -20.17 11.69 -3.14
N ALA A 253 -20.52 12.51 -2.14
CA ALA A 253 -21.62 12.20 -1.23
C ALA A 253 -22.95 12.00 -1.98
N GLN A 254 -23.28 12.91 -2.89
CA GLN A 254 -24.48 12.86 -3.72
C GLN A 254 -24.46 11.66 -4.66
N TYR A 255 -23.30 11.34 -5.24
CA TYR A 255 -23.14 10.14 -6.06
C TYR A 255 -23.43 8.88 -5.25
N VAL A 256 -22.88 8.74 -4.04
CA VAL A 256 -23.12 7.60 -3.16
C VAL A 256 -24.60 7.48 -2.77
N GLN A 257 -25.25 8.58 -2.43
CA GLN A 257 -26.69 8.61 -2.18
C GLN A 257 -27.52 8.19 -3.40
N SER A 258 -27.08 8.55 -4.62
CA SER A 258 -27.76 8.13 -5.84
C SER A 258 -27.69 6.61 -6.09
N LEU A 259 -26.67 5.92 -5.53
CA LEU A 259 -26.51 4.47 -5.64
C LEU A 259 -27.40 3.73 -4.64
N ASN A 260 -27.54 4.27 -3.42
CA ASN A 260 -28.33 3.64 -2.36
C ASN A 260 -28.80 4.67 -1.31
N GLY A 261 -29.80 5.49 -1.65
CA GLY A 261 -30.55 6.36 -0.74
C GLY A 261 -29.71 7.05 0.34
N ASP A 262 -29.75 6.52 1.57
CA ASP A 262 -29.10 7.07 2.76
C ASP A 262 -27.64 6.61 2.95
N ALA A 263 -27.05 5.94 1.95
CA ALA A 263 -25.66 5.48 2.00
C ALA A 263 -24.71 6.67 2.11
N THR A 264 -23.68 6.49 2.93
CA THR A 264 -22.62 7.47 3.18
C THR A 264 -21.26 6.79 3.08
N VAL A 265 -20.24 7.59 2.79
CA VAL A 265 -18.84 7.15 2.91
C VAL A 265 -18.45 7.22 4.39
N THR A 266 -17.96 6.12 4.94
CA THR A 266 -17.63 6.00 6.37
C THR A 266 -16.14 6.15 6.65
N GLY A 267 -15.29 5.95 5.64
CA GLY A 267 -13.84 6.08 5.75
C GLY A 267 -13.15 5.72 4.45
N PHE A 268 -11.86 6.04 4.36
CA PHE A 268 -11.03 5.59 3.25
C PHE A 268 -9.57 5.43 3.68
N CYS A 269 -8.83 4.64 2.92
CA CYS A 269 -7.39 4.51 3.03
C CYS A 269 -6.77 4.72 1.65
N ARG A 270 -5.60 5.35 1.61
CA ARG A 270 -4.81 5.54 0.39
C ARG A 270 -3.36 5.21 0.68
N GLY A 271 -2.81 4.23 -0.02
CA GLY A 271 -1.39 3.89 0.04
C GLY A 271 -0.76 4.16 -1.32
N ALA A 272 0.37 4.85 -1.34
CA ALA A 272 1.14 5.14 -2.54
C ALA A 272 2.62 4.89 -2.25
N LEU A 273 3.37 4.52 -3.29
CA LEU A 273 4.82 4.66 -3.28
C LEU A 273 5.17 6.12 -3.54
N ASP A 274 6.22 6.60 -2.86
CA ASP A 274 6.78 7.93 -3.06
C ASP A 274 7.41 8.09 -4.47
#